data_AF-A0A1Q3P4M4-F1
#
_entry.id   AF-A0A1Q3P4M4-F1
#
_cell.length_a   1.000
_cell.length_b   1.000
_cell.length_c   1.000
_cell.angle_alpha   90.00
_cell.angle_beta   90.00
_cell.angle_gamma   90.00
#
_symmetry.space_group_name_H-M   'P 1'
#
loop_
_entity.id
_entity.type
_entity.pdbx_description
1 polymer ?
#
loop_
_entity_poly.entity_id
_entity_poly.type
_entity_poly.pdbx_seq_one_letter_code
_entity_poly.pdbx_strand_id
1 'polypeptide(L)' 'MSRIVLEVTPEQHKQIKVMASLEGKSIKELILESVFNEKKTFKSSTLKAIDDVNQNKNLNTYNSAKELFNKFR' A
#
# COMPACT_ATOMS: atom_id res chain seq x y z
N MET A 1 26.26 -1.18 15.91
CA MET A 1 25.16 -1.91 15.26
C MET A 1 24.18 -2.36 16.33
N SER A 2 22.88 -2.12 16.16
CA SER A 2 21.83 -2.61 17.06
C SER A 2 21.33 -3.99 16.60
N ARG A 3 20.91 -4.85 17.54
CA ARG A 3 20.33 -6.17 17.27
C ARG A 3 18.90 -6.20 17.78
N ILE A 4 17.98 -6.71 16.97
CA ILE A 4 16.59 -6.98 17.34
C ILE A 4 16.45 -8.50 17.48
N VAL A 5 15.85 -8.94 18.58
CA VAL A 5 15.48 -10.34 18.82
C VAL A 5 13.96 -10.39 18.90
N LEU A 6 13.36 -11.32 18.19
CA LEU A 6 11.91 -11.51 18.14
C LEU A 6 11.61 -12.96 18.55
N GLU A 7 10.85 -13.14 19.61
CA GLU A 7 10.34 -14.46 19.98
C GLU A 7 9.14 -14.79 19.10
N VAL A 8 9.23 -15.89 18.38
CA VAL A 8 8.18 -16.38 17.49
C VAL A 8 8.04 -17.89 17.63
N THR A 9 6.83 -18.37 17.43
CA THR A 9 6.55 -19.80 17.33
C THR A 9 7.17 -20.39 16.05
N PRO A 10 7.41 -21.72 16.00
CA PRO A 10 7.88 -22.38 14.79
C PRO A 10 6.98 -22.15 13.57
N GLU A 11 5.65 -22.17 13.74
CA GLU A 11 4.72 -21.83 12.65
C GLU A 11 4.90 -20.39 12.15
N GLN A 12 4.97 -19.41 13.06
CA GLN A 12 5.15 -18.01 12.68
C GLN A 12 6.47 -17.80 11.93
N HIS A 13 7.56 -18.39 12.38
CA HIS A 13 8.84 -18.32 11.69
C HIS A 13 8.75 -18.91 10.27
N LYS A 14 8.02 -20.02 10.10
CA LYS A 14 7.79 -20.64 8.78
C LYS A 14 6.97 -19.72 7.88
N GLN A 15 5.90 -19.12 8.40
CA GLN A 15 5.06 -18.17 7.65
C GLN A 15 5.85 -16.94 7.19
N ILE A 16 6.63 -16.34 8.10
CA ILE A 16 7.49 -15.18 7.79
C ILE A 16 8.50 -15.53 6.70
N LYS A 17 9.12 -16.71 6.80
CA LYS A 17 10.07 -17.19 5.78
C LYS A 17 9.42 -17.34 4.42
N VAL A 18 8.24 -17.96 4.35
CA VAL A 18 7.50 -18.14 3.09
C VAL A 18 7.13 -16.79 2.50
N MET A 19 6.58 -15.86 3.28
CA MET A 19 6.26 -14.51 2.79
C MET A 19 7.48 -13.79 2.24
N ALA A 20 8.60 -13.84 2.97
CA ALA A 20 9.85 -13.22 2.52
C ALA A 20 10.31 -13.80 1.17
N SER A 21 10.25 -15.13 1.00
CA SER A 21 10.59 -15.79 -0.26
C SER A 21 9.64 -15.41 -1.40
N LEU A 22 8.33 -15.28 -1.14
CA LEU A 22 7.36 -14.87 -2.16
C LEU A 22 7.61 -13.44 -2.66
N GLU A 23 8.03 -12.54 -1.77
CA GLU A 23 8.36 -11.16 -2.13
C GLU A 23 9.81 -10.99 -2.65
N GLY A 24 10.60 -12.07 -2.70
CA GLY A 24 12.01 -12.02 -3.10
C GLY A 24 12.90 -11.26 -2.13
N LYS A 25 12.48 -11.13 -0.86
CA LYS A 25 13.15 -10.36 0.20
C LYS A 25 13.75 -11.28 1.25
N SER A 26 14.73 -10.78 1.99
CA SER A 26 15.16 -11.41 3.24
C SER A 26 14.13 -11.17 4.35
N ILE A 27 14.13 -12.03 5.38
CA ILE A 27 13.29 -11.86 6.57
C ILE A 27 13.54 -10.50 7.23
N LYS A 28 14.80 -10.04 7.24
CA LYS A 28 15.18 -8.72 7.77
C LYS A 28 14.47 -7.60 7.01
N GLU A 29 14.54 -7.62 5.69
CA GLU A 29 13.92 -6.58 4.85
C GLU A 29 12.40 -6.59 5.01
N LEU A 30 11.77 -7.76 4.99
CA LEU A 30 10.34 -7.91 5.19
C LEU A 30 9.87 -7.30 6.54
N ILE A 31 10.60 -7.58 7.63
CA ILE A 31 10.26 -7.06 8.96
C ILE A 31 10.52 -5.56 9.06
N LEU A 32 11.63 -5.07 8.50
CA LEU A 32 11.91 -3.63 8.53
C LEU A 32 10.89 -2.85 7.70
N GLU A 33 10.48 -3.37 6.55
CA GLU A 33 9.41 -2.75 5.77
C GLU A 33 8.06 -2.83 6.49
N SER A 34 7.72 -3.93 7.16
CA SER A 34 6.43 -3.99 7.86
C SER A 34 6.35 -3.03 9.06
N VAL A 35 7.47 -2.75 9.72
CA VAL A 35 7.54 -1.88 10.91
C VAL A 35 7.73 -0.41 10.53
N PHE A 36 8.57 -0.10 9.53
CA PHE A 36 8.99 1.26 9.22
C PHE A 36 8.45 1.78 7.89
N ASN A 37 7.99 0.91 7.00
CA ASN A 37 7.29 1.39 5.83
C ASN A 37 5.90 1.77 6.31
N GLU A 38 5.64 3.08 6.39
CA GLU A 38 4.28 3.58 6.41
C GLU A 38 3.62 3.05 5.15
N LYS A 39 2.96 1.89 5.25
CA LYS A 39 1.94 1.54 4.26
C LYS A 39 1.13 2.80 4.15
N LYS A 40 1.07 3.39 2.96
CA LYS A 40 0.07 4.39 2.61
C LYS A 40 -1.25 3.67 2.77
N THR A 41 -1.74 3.57 4.00
CA THR A 41 -3.10 3.17 4.29
C THR A 41 -3.88 4.26 3.60
N PHE A 42 -4.40 3.94 2.42
CA PHE A 42 -5.24 4.86 1.68
C PHE A 42 -6.30 5.31 2.68
N LYS A 43 -6.32 6.62 2.97
CA LYS A 43 -7.34 7.18 3.86
C LYS A 43 -8.68 6.68 3.35
N SER A 44 -9.64 6.43 4.26
CA SER A 44 -10.97 5.95 3.87
C SER A 44 -11.58 6.78 2.73
N SER A 45 -11.27 8.09 2.67
CA SER A 45 -11.65 8.99 1.57
C SER A 45 -11.07 8.60 0.20
N THR A 46 -9.83 8.11 0.13
CA THR A 46 -9.18 7.68 -1.12
C THR A 46 -9.74 6.35 -1.60
N LEU A 47 -10.05 5.43 -0.69
CA LEU A 47 -10.73 4.17 -1.03
C LEU A 47 -12.15 4.44 -1.57
N LYS A 48 -12.89 5.35 -0.93
CA LYS A 48 -14.22 5.77 -1.42
C LYS A 48 -14.16 6.42 -2.80
N ALA A 49 -13.16 7.26 -3.07
CA ALA A 49 -12.99 7.86 -4.39
C ALA A 49 -12.71 6.80 -5.48
N ILE A 50 -11.96 5.75 -5.16
CA ILE A 50 -11.71 4.62 -6.08
C ILE A 50 -13.00 3.82 -6.30
N ASP A 51 -13.78 3.56 -5.25
CA ASP A 51 -15.07 2.85 -5.37
C ASP A 51 -16.10 3.65 -6.17
N ASP A 52 -16.17 4.98 -5.99
CA ASP A 52 -17.05 5.85 -6.75
C ASP A 52 -16.71 5.83 -8.25
N VAL A 53 -15.41 5.86 -8.60
CA VAL A 53 -14.93 5.74 -9.98
C VAL A 53 -15.33 4.38 -10.57
N ASN A 54 -15.13 3.27 -9.82
CA ASN A 54 -15.51 1.94 -10.27
C ASN A 54 -17.03 1.79 -10.50
N GLN A 55 -17.84 2.52 -9.73
CA GLN A 55 -19.30 2.57 -9.88
C GLN A 55 -19.79 3.59 -10.91
N ASN A 56 -18.87 4.23 -11.66
CA ASN A 56 -19.16 5.31 -12.60
C ASN A 56 -19.94 6.49 -11.97
N LYS A 57 -19.74 6.74 -10.68
CA LYS A 57 -20.33 7.85 -9.95
C LYS A 57 -19.30 8.98 -9.80
N ASN A 58 -19.76 10.22 -9.78
CA ASN A 58 -18.93 11.42 -9.55
C ASN A 58 -17.76 11.63 -10.56
N LEU A 59 -17.87 11.07 -11.77
CA LEU A 59 -16.89 11.28 -12.84
C LEU A 59 -17.24 12.53 -13.66
N ASN A 60 -16.26 13.40 -13.86
CA ASN A 60 -16.34 14.48 -14.83
C ASN A 60 -15.46 14.14 -16.03
N THR A 61 -16.05 14.10 -17.22
CA THR A 61 -15.31 13.96 -18.48
C THR A 61 -15.04 15.34 -19.08
N TYR A 62 -13.89 15.49 -19.71
CA TYR A 62 -13.49 16.72 -20.41
C TYR A 62 -12.88 16.33 -21.74
N ASN A 63 -13.14 17.12 -22.78
CA ASN A 63 -12.72 16.78 -24.15
C ASN A 63 -11.30 17.27 -24.46
N SER A 64 -10.71 18.09 -23.59
CA SER A 64 -9.34 18.58 -23.73
C SER A 64 -8.70 18.89 -22.38
N ALA A 65 -7.37 18.74 -22.30
CA ALA A 65 -6.60 19.14 -21.12
C ALA A 65 -6.84 20.62 -20.77
N LYS A 66 -6.99 21.50 -21.77
CA LYS A 66 -7.26 22.93 -21.56
C LYS A 66 -8.59 23.19 -20.87
N GLU A 67 -9.61 22.38 -21.17
CA GLU A 67 -10.95 22.47 -20.57
C GLU A 67 -10.93 22.01 -19.11
N LEU A 68 -10.20 20.93 -18.82
CA LEU A 68 -9.99 20.44 -17.45
C LEU A 68 -9.30 21.52 -16.60
N PHE A 69 -8.18 22.08 -17.06
CA PHE A 69 -7.44 23.07 -16.28
C PHE A 69 -8.22 24.38 -16.07
N ASN A 70 -9.06 24.80 -17.02
CA ASN A 70 -9.87 26.00 -16.88
C ASN A 70 -10.97 25.90 -15.83
N LYS A 71 -11.46 24.69 -15.51
CA LYS A 71 -12.53 24.50 -14.52
C LYS A 71 -12.03 24.46 -13.07
N PHE A 72 -10.74 24.17 -12.88
CA PHE A 72 -10.10 24.05 -11.56
C PHE A 72 -9.10 25.18 -11.26
N ARG A 73 -9.05 26.22 -12.10
CA ARG A 73 -8.23 27.42 -11.95
C ARG A 73 -9.12 28.61 -11.62
#